data_AF-A0A6H1ZX35-F1
#
_entry.id   AF-A0A6H1ZX35-F1
#
_cell.length_a   1.000
_cell.length_b   1.000
_cell.length_c   1.000
_cell.angle_alpha   90.00
_cell.angle_beta   90.00
_cell.angle_gamma   90.00
#
_symmetry.space_group_name_H-M   'P 1'
#
loop_
_entity.id
_entity.type
_entity.pdbx_description
1 polymer ?
#
loop_
_entity_poly.entity_id
_entity_poly.type
_entity_poly.pdbx_seq_one_letter_code
_entity_poly.pdbx_strand_id
1 'polypeptide(L)'
;MKLEPKFKVGDKVKVLRASTDEEEDLWGDAWVDSMNRRINTVATILHVDYDNKFSYPKYKLDSGGMSFPEFVLQAVVNAGEQLLLWEE
;
A
#
# COMPACT_ATOMS: atom_id res chain seq x y z
N MET A 1 1.29 -8.77 -19.63
CA MET A 1 0.26 -7.90 -19.01
C MET A 1 0.97 -6.72 -18.39
N LYS A 2 0.54 -5.48 -18.65
CA LYS A 2 1.00 -4.33 -17.86
C LYS A 2 0.29 -4.40 -16.51
N LEU A 3 1.04 -4.36 -15.42
CA LEU A 3 0.47 -4.17 -14.08
C LEU A 3 0.00 -2.70 -14.03
N GLU A 4 -1.30 -2.49 -13.92
CA GLU A 4 -1.86 -1.15 -13.70
C GLU A 4 -1.92 -0.92 -12.17
N PRO A 5 -1.18 0.06 -11.63
CA PRO A 5 -1.16 0.30 -10.20
C PRO A 5 -2.50 0.88 -9.73
N LYS A 6 -3.03 0.35 -8.62
CA LYS A 6 -4.24 0.87 -7.99
C LYS A 6 -4.05 2.25 -7.38
N PHE A 7 -2.82 2.60 -7.00
CA PHE A 7 -2.48 3.87 -6.36
C PHE A 7 -1.36 4.58 -7.11
N LYS A 8 -1.30 5.90 -6.96
CA LYS A 8 -0.24 6.74 -7.55
C LYS A 8 0.57 7.47 -6.47
N VAL A 9 1.74 7.94 -6.86
CA VAL A 9 2.57 8.82 -6.02
C VAL A 9 1.75 10.04 -5.60
N GLY A 10 1.77 10.35 -4.30
CA GLY A 10 0.98 11.41 -3.68
C GLY A 10 -0.34 10.95 -3.06
N ASP A 11 -0.82 9.75 -3.37
CA ASP A 11 -2.03 9.22 -2.73
C ASP A 11 -1.77 8.93 -1.24
N LYS A 12 -2.77 9.21 -0.41
CA LYS A 12 -2.78 8.80 0.99
C LYS A 12 -3.39 7.43 1.12
N VAL A 13 -2.66 6.54 1.78
CA VAL A 13 -3.08 5.16 2.02
C VAL A 13 -2.95 4.80 3.49
N LYS A 14 -3.74 3.83 3.92
CA LYS A 14 -3.70 3.25 5.26
C LYS A 14 -3.24 1.80 5.17
N VAL A 15 -2.34 1.38 6.05
CA VAL A 15 -1.95 -0.03 6.18
C VAL A 15 -3.08 -0.78 6.90
N LEU A 16 -3.64 -1.78 6.23
CA LEU A 16 -4.88 -2.45 6.63
C LEU A 16 -4.71 -3.51 7.70
N ARG A 17 -3.67 -4.33 7.58
CA ARG A 17 -3.51 -5.57 8.33
C ARG A 17 -2.05 -5.88 8.60
N ALA A 18 -1.84 -6.79 9.54
CA ALA A 18 -0.56 -7.46 9.75
C ALA A 18 -0.20 -8.35 8.56
N SER A 19 1.08 -8.69 8.45
CA SER A 19 1.56 -9.67 7.49
C SER A 19 1.01 -11.07 7.83
N THR A 20 0.89 -11.93 6.82
CA THR A 20 0.64 -13.36 7.02
C THR A 20 1.96 -14.13 7.15
N ASP A 21 1.89 -15.35 7.69
CA ASP A 21 3.05 -16.26 7.78
C ASP A 21 3.65 -16.53 6.38
N GLU A 22 2.82 -16.64 5.35
CA GLU A 22 3.28 -16.79 3.95
C GLU A 22 4.06 -15.55 3.45
N GLU A 23 3.70 -14.35 3.92
CA GLU A 23 4.41 -13.10 3.58
C GLU A 23 5.73 -12.98 4.35
N GLU A 24 5.77 -13.52 5.57
CA GLU A 24 7.00 -13.65 6.37
C GLU A 24 8.04 -14.51 5.65
N ASP A 25 7.65 -15.69 5.16
CA ASP A 25 8.54 -16.56 4.39
C ASP A 25 9.09 -15.91 3.12
N LEU A 26 8.29 -15.04 2.48
CA LEU A 26 8.65 -14.41 1.21
C LEU A 26 9.49 -13.13 1.38
N TRP A 27 9.30 -12.37 2.46
CA TRP A 27 9.83 -10.99 2.61
C TRP A 27 10.74 -10.84 3.84
N GLY A 28 10.73 -11.83 4.75
CA GLY A 28 11.56 -11.91 5.94
C GLY A 28 11.08 -11.09 7.13
N ASP A 29 11.52 -11.49 8.32
CA ASP A 29 11.10 -10.98 9.63
C ASP A 29 11.21 -9.45 9.76
N ALA A 30 12.29 -8.87 9.23
CA ALA A 30 12.51 -7.42 9.32
C ALA A 30 11.44 -6.63 8.56
N TRP A 31 10.95 -7.17 7.43
CA TRP A 31 9.86 -6.54 6.70
C TRP A 31 8.54 -6.68 7.44
N VAL A 32 8.26 -7.87 7.95
CA VAL A 32 7.09 -8.17 8.80
C VAL A 32 7.00 -7.24 10.00
N ASP A 33 8.09 -7.06 10.74
CA ASP A 33 8.16 -6.14 11.88
C ASP A 33 7.85 -4.70 11.46
N SER A 34 8.41 -4.25 10.33
CA SER A 34 8.16 -2.92 9.78
C SER A 34 6.71 -2.72 9.38
N MET A 35 6.09 -3.77 8.86
CA MET A 35 4.71 -3.76 8.37
C MET A 35 3.74 -3.76 9.55
N ASN A 36 3.96 -4.65 10.52
CA ASN A 36 3.13 -4.78 11.71
C ASN A 36 3.14 -3.53 12.59
N ARG A 37 4.28 -2.84 12.69
CA ARG A 37 4.37 -1.55 13.40
C ARG A 37 3.59 -0.41 12.74
N ARG A 38 3.26 -0.55 11.46
CA ARG A 38 2.57 0.47 10.66
C ARG A 38 1.10 0.18 10.44
N ILE A 39 0.55 -0.90 11.00
CA ILE A 39 -0.88 -1.20 10.94
C ILE A 39 -1.69 0.01 11.43
N ASN A 40 -2.75 0.33 10.71
CA ASN A 40 -3.61 1.49 10.92
C ASN A 40 -2.96 2.88 10.74
N THR A 41 -1.68 2.96 10.37
CA THR A 41 -1.05 4.25 10.07
C THR A 41 -1.46 4.73 8.68
N VAL A 42 -1.69 6.04 8.58
CA VAL A 42 -1.90 6.73 7.29
C VAL A 42 -0.56 7.26 6.82
N ALA A 43 -0.23 7.01 5.56
CA ALA A 43 1.02 7.39 4.94
C ALA A 43 0.79 7.83 3.49
N THR A 44 1.75 8.57 2.94
CA THR A 44 1.72 9.03 1.55
C THR A 44 2.59 8.13 0.68
N ILE A 45 2.13 7.78 -0.51
CA ILE A 45 2.94 7.03 -1.48
C ILE A 45 3.99 7.96 -2.08
N LEU A 46 5.26 7.58 -1.92
CA LEU A 46 6.42 8.28 -2.49
C LEU A 46 6.89 7.67 -3.81
N HIS A 47 6.76 6.35 -3.97
CA HIS A 47 7.23 5.64 -5.14
C HIS A 47 6.42 4.36 -5.40
N VAL A 48 6.32 3.96 -6.67
CA VAL A 48 5.71 2.71 -7.09
C VAL A 48 6.79 1.82 -7.71
N ASP A 49 7.07 0.71 -7.05
CA ASP A 49 8.01 -0.31 -7.49
C ASP A 49 7.27 -1.39 -8.29
N TYR A 50 7.73 -1.64 -9.51
CA TYR A 50 7.27 -2.73 -10.36
C TYR A 50 8.35 -3.81 -10.38
N ASP A 51 8.18 -4.83 -9.55
CA ASP A 51 9.06 -5.99 -9.57
C ASP A 51 8.47 -7.05 -10.49
N ASN A 52 9.16 -7.36 -11.58
CA ASN A 52 8.74 -8.39 -12.55
C ASN A 52 8.63 -9.80 -11.95
N LYS A 53 9.16 -10.02 -10.74
CA LYS A 53 9.02 -11.30 -10.01
C LYS A 53 7.66 -11.43 -9.31
N PHE A 54 6.95 -10.34 -9.09
CA PHE A 54 5.66 -10.32 -8.40
C PHE A 54 4.56 -9.83 -9.34
N SER A 55 3.39 -10.47 -9.28
CA SER A 55 2.23 -10.11 -10.11
C SER A 55 1.45 -8.89 -9.58
N TYR A 56 2.07 -8.06 -8.73
CA TYR A 56 1.46 -6.88 -8.12
C TYR A 56 2.51 -5.80 -7.84
N PRO A 57 2.11 -4.51 -7.86
CA PRO A 57 3.00 -3.40 -7.53
C PRO A 57 3.26 -3.30 -6.02
N LYS A 58 4.40 -2.71 -5.66
CA LYS A 58 4.76 -2.36 -4.29
C LYS A 58 4.92 -0.85 -4.18
N TYR A 59 4.70 -0.31 -2.99
CA TYR A 59 4.61 1.13 -2.75
C TYR A 59 5.50 1.56 -1.61
N LYS A 60 6.41 2.49 -1.87
CA LYS A 60 7.22 3.10 -0.82
C LYS A 60 6.43 4.21 -0.14
N LEU A 61 6.35 4.15 1.19
CA LEU A 61 5.59 5.10 1.99
C LEU A 61 6.51 6.12 2.65
N ASP A 62 6.04 7.33 2.89
CA ASP A 62 6.78 8.39 3.64
C ASP A 62 7.03 8.03 5.11
N SER A 63 6.21 7.16 5.68
CA SER A 63 6.33 6.65 7.04
C SER A 63 7.41 5.57 7.19
N GLY A 64 8.13 5.20 6.13
CA GLY A 64 9.09 4.09 6.20
C GLY A 64 10.11 3.94 5.09
N GLY A 65 11.10 3.08 5.35
CA GLY A 65 12.14 2.73 4.38
C GLY A 65 11.77 1.58 3.44
N MET A 66 10.71 0.82 3.74
CA MET A 66 10.33 -0.39 3.02
C MET A 66 9.11 -0.18 2.13
N SER A 67 9.04 -0.93 1.03
CA SER A 67 7.90 -0.94 0.12
C SER A 67 6.83 -1.91 0.62
N PHE A 68 5.56 -1.55 0.43
CA PHE A 68 4.37 -2.29 0.87
C PHE A 68 3.60 -2.81 -0.34
N PRO A 69 3.11 -4.06 -0.33
CA PRO A 69 2.32 -4.58 -1.44
C PRO A 69 0.96 -3.88 -1.55
N GLU A 70 0.40 -3.84 -2.76
CA GLU A 70 -0.90 -3.20 -3.00
C GLU A 70 -2.03 -3.68 -2.08
N PHE A 71 -2.10 -4.98 -1.84
CA PHE A 71 -3.22 -5.61 -1.14
C PHE A 71 -3.24 -5.36 0.37
N VAL A 72 -2.18 -4.79 0.96
CA VAL A 72 -2.17 -4.37 2.37
C VAL A 72 -2.50 -2.89 2.55
N LEU A 73 -2.76 -2.17 1.46
CA LEU A 73 -3.02 -0.74 1.44
C LEU A 73 -4.49 -0.45 1.09
N GLN A 74 -5.05 0.55 1.75
CA GLN A 74 -6.37 1.10 1.45
C GLN A 74 -6.24 2.58 1.14
N ALA A 75 -6.90 3.07 0.08
CA ALA A 75 -7.03 4.50 -0.16
C ALA A 75 -7.71 5.17 1.03
N VAL A 76 -7.09 6.23 1.55
CA VAL A 76 -7.74 7.14 2.47
C VAL A 76 -8.43 8.20 1.63
N VAL A 77 -9.70 7.94 1.30
CA VAL A 77 -10.54 8.93 0.64
C VAL A 77 -10.82 10.02 1.66
N ASN A 78 -10.36 11.25 1.42
CA ASN A 78 -10.86 12.37 2.22
C ASN A 78 -12.37 12.45 2.00
N ALA A 79 -13.13 12.50 3.08
CA ALA A 79 -14.60 12.53 3.08
C ALA A 79 -15.22 13.77 2.37
N GLY A 80 -14.44 14.52 1.59
CA GLY A 80 -14.89 15.61 0.73
C GLY A 80 -14.90 15.29 -0.77
N GLU A 81 -14.36 14.16 -1.24
CA GLU A 81 -14.37 13.78 -2.66
C GLU A 81 -15.43 12.73 -3.02
N GLN A 82 -16.27 12.32 -2.07
CA GLN A 82 -17.29 11.28 -2.27
C GLN A 82 -18.72 11.83 -2.48
N LEU A 83 -18.86 13.12 -2.82
CA LEU A 83 -20.15 13.83 -2.86
C LEU A 83 -20.55 14.40 -4.23
N LEU A 84 -20.01 13.87 -5.34
CA LEU A 84 -20.37 14.32 -6.70
C LEU A 84 -20.56 13.14 -7.69
N LEU A 85 -21.27 12.10 -7.26
CA LEU A 85 -21.67 11.01 -8.17
C LEU A 85 -23.14 10.61 -7.98
N TRP A 86 -24.05 11.57 -7.77
CA TRP A 86 -25.49 11.36 -8.02
C TRP A 86 -26.18 12.70 -8.34
N GLU A 87 -25.91 13.24 -9.51
CA GLU A 87 -26.90 14.05 -10.23
C GLU A 87 -27.01 13.48 -11.64
N GLU A 88 -28.05 12.68 -11.86
CA GLU A 88 -28.92 12.68 -13.07
C GLU A 88 -30.15 11.81 -12.81
#